data_AF-A0A9W8UQ31-F1
#
_entry.id   AF-A0A9W8UQ31-F1
#
_cell.length_a   1.000
_cell.length_b   1.000
_cell.length_c   1.000
_cell.angle_alpha   90.00
_cell.angle_beta   90.00
_cell.angle_gamma   90.00
#
_symmetry.space_group_name_H-M   'P 1'
#
loop_
_entity.id
_entity.type
_entity.pdbx_description
1 polymer ?
#
loop_
_entity_poly.entity_id
_entity_poly.type
_entity_poly.pdbx_seq_one_letter_code
_entity_poly.pdbx_strand_id
1 'polypeptide(L)'
;MNDRLAVYGDIVATAMLCRDWYHESSSKATWTSIRNQFLSNTYLAETGFSLGLDHCVIKDAGTSSVSDKMMAIAVGAILGAVHLDGGDNALRHVLAQLRIVSPTDPLVMFHDPSLFLACTRQICNNLHGLEHATST
;
A
#
# COMPACT_ATOMS: atom_id res chain seq x y z
N MET A 1 -12.11 9.95 5.87
CA MET A 1 -11.33 8.68 5.90
C MET A 1 -11.54 7.95 4.57
N ASN A 2 -10.47 7.49 3.94
CA ASN A 2 -10.48 7.00 2.55
C ASN A 2 -10.88 5.53 2.43
N ASP A 3 -11.85 5.09 3.23
CA ASP A 3 -12.18 3.66 3.43
C ASP A 3 -12.52 2.92 2.14
N ARG A 4 -13.23 3.59 1.21
CA ARG A 4 -13.58 3.01 -0.10
C ARG A 4 -12.34 2.71 -0.94
N LEU A 5 -11.40 3.66 -0.96
CA LEU A 5 -10.16 3.52 -1.71
C LEU A 5 -9.24 2.49 -1.05
N ALA A 6 -9.26 2.41 0.28
CA ALA A 6 -8.54 1.39 1.03
C ALA A 6 -9.04 -0.02 0.73
N VAL A 7 -10.36 -0.22 0.72
CA VAL A 7 -10.97 -1.50 0.33
C VAL A 7 -10.62 -1.86 -1.11
N TYR A 8 -10.67 -0.89 -2.03
CA TYR A 8 -10.26 -1.12 -3.41
C TYR A 8 -8.78 -1.56 -3.51
N GLY A 9 -7.89 -0.84 -2.82
CA GLY A 9 -6.46 -1.13 -2.75
C GLY A 9 -6.15 -2.54 -2.23
N ASP A 10 -6.83 -2.95 -1.16
CA ASP A 10 -6.70 -4.31 -0.61
C ASP A 10 -7.11 -5.39 -1.63
N ILE A 11 -8.22 -5.17 -2.35
CA ILE A 11 -8.70 -6.10 -3.38
C ILE A 11 -7.70 -6.22 -4.53
N VAL A 12 -7.19 -5.11 -5.07
CA VAL A 12 -6.27 -5.14 -6.22
C VAL A 12 -4.89 -5.70 -5.84
N ALA A 13 -4.38 -5.38 -4.64
CA ALA A 13 -3.14 -5.96 -4.14
C ALA A 13 -3.30 -7.47 -3.89
N THR A 14 -4.41 -7.89 -3.29
CA THR A 14 -4.75 -9.31 -3.10
C THR A 14 -4.81 -10.04 -4.43
N ALA A 15 -5.50 -9.48 -5.43
CA ALA A 15 -5.64 -10.09 -6.75
C ALA A 15 -4.29 -10.25 -7.46
N MET A 16 -3.42 -9.23 -7.36
CA MET A 16 -2.07 -9.28 -7.94
C MET A 16 -1.21 -10.38 -7.31
N LEU A 17 -1.14 -10.44 -5.98
CA LEU A 17 -0.37 -11.47 -5.29
C LEU A 17 -0.96 -12.88 -5.50
N CYS A 18 -2.29 -12.99 -5.57
CA CYS A 18 -2.97 -14.24 -5.89
C CYS A 18 -2.62 -14.74 -7.30
N ARG A 19 -2.54 -13.83 -8.27
CA ARG A 19 -2.13 -14.14 -9.64
C ARG A 19 -0.70 -14.66 -9.70
N ASP A 20 0.23 -14.03 -8.98
CA ASP A 20 1.62 -14.49 -8.88
C ASP A 20 1.69 -15.89 -8.29
N TRP A 21 1.05 -16.09 -7.13
CA TRP A 21 0.97 -17.40 -6.48
C TRP A 21 0.37 -18.49 -7.40
N TYR A 22 -0.69 -18.17 -8.14
CA TYR A 22 -1.36 -19.11 -9.05
C TYR A 22 -0.43 -19.59 -10.16
N HIS A 23 0.39 -18.70 -10.73
CA HIS A 23 1.34 -19.04 -11.78
C HIS A 23 2.55 -19.83 -11.29
N GLU A 24 2.89 -19.75 -10.01
CA GLU A 24 4.04 -20.43 -9.40
C GLU A 24 3.78 -21.90 -9.01
N SER A 25 2.58 -22.46 -9.24
CA SER A 25 2.18 -23.83 -8.83
C SER A 25 2.36 -24.11 -7.32
N SER A 26 2.32 -23.05 -6.52
CA SER A 26 2.50 -23.08 -5.06
C SER A 26 1.29 -23.66 -4.34
N SER A 27 1.50 -24.20 -3.13
CA SER A 27 0.42 -24.78 -2.33
C SER A 27 -0.60 -23.74 -1.87
N LYS A 28 -1.85 -24.15 -1.62
CA LYS A 28 -2.88 -23.27 -1.00
C LYS A 28 -2.46 -22.77 0.39
N ALA A 29 -1.65 -23.54 1.12
CA ALA A 29 -1.09 -23.11 2.41
C ALA A 29 -0.16 -21.90 2.22
N THR A 30 0.67 -21.91 1.18
CA THR A 30 1.54 -20.78 0.80
C THR A 30 0.73 -19.52 0.53
N TRP A 31 -0.37 -19.61 -0.22
CA TRP A 31 -1.26 -18.45 -0.42
C TRP A 31 -1.84 -17.91 0.88
N THR A 32 -2.31 -18.80 1.76
CA THR A 32 -2.86 -18.40 3.06
C THR A 32 -1.82 -17.65 3.88
N SER A 33 -0.57 -18.12 3.88
CA SER A 33 0.55 -17.44 4.53
C SER A 33 0.84 -16.08 3.91
N ILE A 34 0.94 -15.98 2.58
CA ILE A 34 1.18 -14.70 1.87
C ILE A 34 0.10 -13.67 2.24
N ARG A 35 -1.17 -14.07 2.11
CA ARG A 35 -2.30 -13.19 2.40
C ARG A 35 -2.31 -12.75 3.86
N ASN A 36 -2.10 -13.66 4.81
CA ASN A 36 -2.15 -13.33 6.23
C ASN A 36 -0.93 -12.52 6.69
N GLN A 37 0.23 -12.75 6.09
CA GLN A 37 1.46 -12.08 6.48
C GLN A 37 1.53 -10.67 5.90
N PHE A 38 1.28 -10.50 4.59
CA PHE A 38 1.58 -9.26 3.89
C PHE A 38 0.38 -8.33 3.70
N LEU A 39 -0.85 -8.84 3.84
CA LEU A 39 -2.09 -8.06 3.67
C LEU A 39 -2.90 -7.96 4.97
N SER A 40 -2.30 -8.29 6.12
CA SER A 40 -2.95 -8.00 7.39
C SER A 40 -2.88 -6.51 7.72
N ASN A 41 -3.92 -5.99 8.37
CA ASN A 41 -3.92 -4.61 8.86
C ASN A 41 -2.71 -4.32 9.75
N THR A 42 -2.25 -5.29 10.54
CA THR A 42 -1.04 -5.17 11.35
C THR A 42 0.20 -4.94 10.50
N TYR A 43 0.41 -5.77 9.47
CA TYR A 43 1.56 -5.61 8.58
C TYR A 43 1.52 -4.29 7.80
N LEU A 44 0.35 -3.90 7.30
CA LEU A 44 0.18 -2.63 6.60
C LEU A 44 0.42 -1.44 7.53
N ALA A 45 -0.02 -1.52 8.79
CA ALA A 45 0.24 -0.50 9.79
C ALA A 45 1.74 -0.37 10.10
N GLU A 46 2.40 -1.49 10.44
CA GLU A 46 3.83 -1.53 10.71
C GLU A 46 4.65 -0.98 9.54
N THR A 47 4.31 -1.41 8.32
CA THR A 47 4.95 -0.92 7.10
C THR A 47 4.75 0.58 6.93
N GLY A 48 3.52 1.08 7.08
CA GLY A 48 3.22 2.50 6.95
C GLY A 48 3.95 3.38 7.97
N PHE A 49 4.03 2.95 9.23
CA PHE A 49 4.81 3.64 10.25
C PHE A 49 6.32 3.58 9.97
N SER A 50 6.84 2.44 9.51
CA SER A 50 8.26 2.30 9.17
C SER A 50 8.71 3.26 8.05
N LEU A 51 7.76 3.71 7.23
CA LEU A 51 7.96 4.67 6.14
C LEU A 51 7.67 6.12 6.53
N GLY A 52 7.30 6.38 7.80
CA GLY A 52 6.97 7.70 8.29
C GLY A 52 5.68 8.29 7.70
N LEU A 53 4.76 7.43 7.21
CA LEU A 53 3.51 7.90 6.61
C LEU A 53 2.57 8.56 7.63
N ASP A 54 2.80 8.34 8.93
CA ASP A 54 2.05 8.98 10.02
C ASP A 54 2.19 10.50 10.02
N HIS A 55 3.27 11.02 9.45
CA HIS A 55 3.48 12.44 9.24
C HIS A 55 2.67 13.01 8.05
N CYS A 56 2.25 12.17 7.10
CA CYS A 56 1.42 12.57 5.95
C CYS A 56 -0.08 12.27 6.16
N VAL A 57 -0.46 11.56 7.23
CA VAL A 57 -1.88 11.31 7.55
C VAL A 57 -2.49 12.56 8.17
N ILE A 58 -3.49 13.12 7.49
CA ILE A 58 -4.30 14.23 8.02
C ILE A 58 -5.20 13.70 9.15
N LYS A 59 -5.13 14.36 10.30
CA LYS A 59 -5.83 13.98 11.54
C LYS A 59 -6.95 14.97 11.82
N ASP A 60 -8.07 14.46 12.35
CA ASP A 60 -9.13 15.31 12.87
C ASP A 60 -8.64 16.09 14.11
N ALA A 61 -9.25 17.27 14.34
CA ALA A 61 -8.97 18.08 15.51
C ALA A 61 -9.35 17.31 16.79
N GLY A 62 -8.33 16.83 17.52
CA GLY A 62 -8.50 16.02 18.73
C GLY A 62 -7.80 14.65 18.67
N THR A 63 -7.37 14.20 17.49
CA THR A 63 -6.57 12.99 17.35
C THR A 63 -5.08 13.31 17.53
N SER A 64 -4.51 12.90 18.67
CA SER A 64 -3.10 13.16 18.99
C SER A 64 -2.15 12.31 18.15
N SER A 65 -2.48 11.03 17.92
CA SER A 65 -1.64 10.06 17.20
C SER A 65 -2.44 9.26 16.16
N VAL A 66 -1.75 8.84 15.09
CA VAL A 66 -2.30 7.89 14.12
C VAL A 66 -2.36 6.52 14.77
N SER A 67 -3.52 5.84 14.69
CA SER A 67 -3.66 4.45 15.16
C SER A 67 -3.25 3.46 14.06
N ASP A 68 -2.93 2.22 14.45
CA ASP A 68 -2.64 1.14 13.49
C ASP A 68 -3.74 0.97 12.45
N LYS A 69 -5.01 1.06 12.88
CA LYS A 69 -6.15 0.99 11.97
C LYS A 69 -6.15 2.14 10.95
N MET A 70 -5.88 3.36 11.41
CA MET A 70 -5.77 4.52 10.51
C MET A 70 -4.61 4.38 9.53
N MET A 71 -3.47 3.86 10.00
CA MET A 71 -2.30 3.62 9.15
C MET A 71 -2.57 2.55 8.09
N ALA A 72 -3.17 1.42 8.49
CA ALA A 72 -3.53 0.35 7.55
C ALA A 72 -4.49 0.86 6.46
N ILE A 73 -5.47 1.68 6.83
CA ILE A 73 -6.41 2.31 5.90
C ILE A 73 -5.69 3.30 4.97
N ALA A 74 -4.73 4.09 5.49
CA ALA A 74 -3.94 5.00 4.68
C ALA A 74 -3.10 4.24 3.64
N VAL A 75 -2.40 3.17 4.05
CA VAL A 75 -1.61 2.33 3.13
C VAL A 75 -2.51 1.69 2.08
N GLY A 76 -3.65 1.11 2.48
CA GLY A 76 -4.62 0.56 1.53
C GLY A 76 -5.10 1.61 0.53
N ALA A 77 -5.38 2.83 0.99
CA ALA A 77 -5.81 3.91 0.11
C ALA A 77 -4.71 4.34 -0.88
N ILE A 78 -3.45 4.33 -0.47
CA ILE A 78 -2.30 4.57 -1.35
C ILE A 78 -2.22 3.50 -2.43
N LEU A 79 -2.33 2.22 -2.06
CA LEU A 79 -2.34 1.12 -3.03
C LEU A 79 -3.48 1.27 -4.04
N GLY A 80 -4.67 1.65 -3.56
CA GLY A 80 -5.82 1.92 -4.42
C GLY A 80 -5.58 3.09 -5.38
N ALA A 81 -5.04 4.21 -4.88
CA ALA A 81 -4.72 5.38 -5.70
C ALA A 81 -3.68 5.06 -6.78
N VAL A 82 -2.59 4.40 -6.39
CA VAL A 82 -1.51 3.99 -7.31
C VAL A 82 -2.04 3.11 -8.44
N HIS A 83 -2.94 2.17 -8.11
CA HIS A 83 -3.54 1.31 -9.11
C HIS A 83 -4.49 2.07 -10.05
N LEU A 84 -5.32 2.98 -9.53
CA LEU A 84 -6.20 3.80 -10.37
C LEU A 84 -5.43 4.73 -11.30
N ASP A 85 -4.33 5.32 -10.82
CA ASP A 85 -3.54 6.30 -11.59
C ASP A 85 -2.58 5.63 -12.59
N GLY A 86 -2.00 4.49 -12.22
CA GLY A 86 -0.88 3.87 -12.96
C GLY A 86 -1.06 2.40 -13.33
N GLY A 87 -2.18 1.79 -12.96
CA GLY A 87 -2.50 0.39 -13.27
C GLY A 87 -1.60 -0.63 -12.56
N ASP A 88 -1.65 -1.87 -13.05
CA ASP A 88 -0.98 -3.03 -12.44
C ASP A 88 0.53 -2.85 -12.28
N ASN A 89 1.21 -2.23 -13.26
CA ASN A 89 2.67 -2.04 -13.19
C ASN A 89 3.06 -1.05 -12.09
N ALA A 90 2.30 0.03 -11.91
CA ALA A 90 2.57 1.00 -10.85
C ALA A 90 2.33 0.38 -9.48
N LEU A 91 1.23 -0.37 -9.33
CA LEU A 91 0.93 -1.09 -8.10
C LEU A 91 2.02 -2.11 -7.77
N ARG A 92 2.49 -2.90 -8.74
CA ARG A 92 3.59 -3.87 -8.52
C ARG A 92 4.86 -3.20 -8.00
N HIS A 93 5.26 -2.07 -8.57
CA HIS A 93 6.44 -1.35 -8.11
C HIS A 93 6.29 -0.89 -6.65
N VAL A 94 5.12 -0.37 -6.28
CA VAL A 94 4.86 0.04 -4.89
C VAL A 94 4.84 -1.16 -3.95
N LEU A 95 4.17 -2.26 -4.30
CA LEU A 95 4.19 -3.48 -3.48
C LEU A 95 5.61 -4.00 -3.24
N ALA A 96 6.46 -3.99 -4.28
CA ALA A 96 7.87 -4.34 -4.14
C ALA A 96 8.63 -3.40 -3.19
N GLN A 97 8.40 -2.08 -3.30
CA GLN A 97 9.00 -1.08 -2.40
C GLN A 97 8.55 -1.23 -0.95
N LEU A 98 7.28 -1.58 -0.74
CA LEU A 98 6.71 -1.87 0.57
C LEU A 98 7.14 -3.25 1.11
N ARG A 99 7.93 -4.02 0.35
CA ARG A 99 8.29 -5.42 0.64
C ARG A 99 7.08 -6.34 0.84
N ILE A 100 5.95 -5.97 0.25
CA ILE A 100 4.77 -6.80 0.09
C ILE A 100 5.03 -7.65 -1.17
N VAL A 101 5.93 -8.62 -1.04
CA VAL A 101 6.38 -9.46 -2.16
C VAL A 101 6.02 -10.92 -1.92
N SER A 102 5.70 -11.63 -3.01
CA SER A 102 5.80 -13.09 -3.04
C SER A 102 7.23 -13.48 -2.66
N PRO A 103 7.48 -14.59 -1.93
CA PRO A 103 8.81 -15.01 -1.46
C PRO A 103 9.92 -15.12 -2.51
N THR A 104 9.63 -14.94 -3.80
CA THR A 104 10.53 -15.22 -4.92
C THR A 104 10.64 -14.11 -5.98
N ASP A 105 10.37 -12.84 -5.67
CA ASP A 105 10.58 -11.77 -6.66
C ASP A 105 12.08 -11.40 -6.85
N PRO A 106 12.69 -11.58 -8.05
CA PRO A 106 14.07 -11.18 -8.34
C PRO A 106 14.28 -9.66 -8.43
N LEU A 107 13.20 -8.85 -8.38
CA LEU A 107 13.26 -7.39 -8.50
C LEU A 107 13.81 -6.67 -7.26
N VAL A 108 14.16 -7.40 -6.19
CA VAL A 108 14.79 -6.86 -4.96
C VAL A 108 16.15 -6.18 -5.22
N MET A 109 16.73 -6.27 -6.42
CA MET A 109 18.06 -5.71 -6.71
C MET A 109 18.13 -4.27 -7.25
N PHE A 110 17.03 -3.56 -7.53
CA PHE A 110 17.10 -2.14 -7.92
C PHE A 110 16.62 -1.21 -6.82
N HIS A 111 17.53 -0.87 -5.90
CA HIS A 111 17.35 0.19 -4.93
C HIS A 111 17.89 1.51 -5.51
N ASP A 112 17.01 2.34 -6.08
CA ASP A 112 17.31 3.75 -6.36
C ASP A 112 16.64 4.63 -5.29
N PRO A 113 17.41 5.23 -4.37
CA PRO A 113 16.91 6.11 -3.31
C PRO A 113 16.17 7.36 -3.82
N SER A 114 16.38 7.77 -5.07
CA SER A 114 15.75 8.98 -5.63
C SER A 114 14.26 8.76 -5.96
N LEU A 115 13.90 7.55 -6.40
CA LEU A 115 12.51 7.16 -6.64
C LEU A 115 11.72 7.05 -5.33
N PHE A 116 12.37 6.70 -4.23
CA PHE A 116 11.76 6.64 -2.90
C PHE A 116 11.24 8.02 -2.45
N LEU A 117 12.07 9.06 -2.58
CA LEU A 117 11.70 10.43 -2.20
C LEU A 117 10.65 11.03 -3.15
N ALA A 118 10.74 10.70 -4.45
CA ALA A 118 9.76 11.12 -5.44
C ALA A 118 8.39 10.44 -5.22
N CYS A 119 8.38 9.14 -4.91
CA CYS A 119 7.15 8.39 -4.64
C CYS A 119 6.48 8.84 -3.34
N THR A 120 7.23 9.02 -2.25
CA THR A 120 6.68 9.59 -1.01
C THR A 120 6.15 11.01 -1.21
N ARG A 121 6.84 11.86 -1.98
CA ARG A 121 6.30 13.20 -2.33
C ARG A 121 5.04 13.11 -3.17
N GLN A 122 4.99 12.25 -4.18
CA GLN A 122 3.80 12.05 -5.01
C GLN A 122 2.63 11.53 -4.18
N ILE A 123 2.88 10.59 -3.27
CA ILE A 123 1.91 10.04 -2.32
C ILE A 123 1.37 11.14 -1.41
N CYS A 124 2.24 11.93 -0.76
CA CYS A 124 1.76 13.02 0.11
C CYS A 124 1.03 14.11 -0.71
N ASN A 125 1.43 14.39 -1.95
CA ASN A 125 0.70 15.29 -2.85
C ASN A 125 -0.69 14.76 -3.24
N ASN A 126 -0.83 13.45 -3.50
CA ASN A 126 -2.12 12.83 -3.82
C ASN A 126 -3.06 12.82 -2.60
N LEU A 127 -2.52 12.66 -1.38
CA LEU A 127 -3.26 12.81 -0.13
C LEU A 127 -3.81 14.23 0.07
N HIS A 128 -3.03 15.26 -0.28
CA HIS A 128 -3.49 16.66 -0.27
C HIS A 128 -4.44 17.00 -1.44
N GLY A 129 -4.24 16.42 -2.63
CA GLY A 129 -5.06 16.68 -3.82
C GLY A 129 -6.51 16.19 -3.70
N LEU A 130 -6.76 15.15 -2.89
CA LEU A 130 -8.10 14.64 -2.60
C LEU A 130 -8.98 15.64 -1.81
N GLU A 131 -8.38 16.64 -1.15
CA GLU A 131 -9.11 17.71 -0.44
C GLU A 131 -9.79 18.70 -1.42
N HIS A 132 -9.18 18.95 -2.58
CA HIS A 132 -9.76 19.86 -3.58
C HIS A 132 -10.91 19.24 -4.38
N ALA A 133 -10.97 17.90 -4.48
CA ALA A 133 -12.03 17.20 -5.19
C ALA A 133 -13.32 16.97 -4.37
N THR A 134 -13.32 17.31 -3.07
CA THR A 134 -14.45 17.06 -2.15
C THR A 134 -15.13 18.34 -1.64
N SER A 135 -14.76 19.52 -2.16
CA SER A 135 -15.37 20.83 -1.81
C SER A 135 -16.29 21.42 -2.89
N THR A 136 -16.98 20.59 -3.68
CA THR A 136 -18.07 21.05 -4.58
C THR A 136 -19.35 20.29 -4.34
#